data_AF-A0AAN8FHS5-F1
#
_entry.id   AF-A0AAN8FHS5-F1
#
_cell.length_a   1.000
_cell.length_b   1.000
_cell.length_c   1.000
_cell.angle_alpha   90.00
_cell.angle_beta   90.00
_cell.angle_gamma   90.00
#
_symmetry.space_group_name_H-M   'P 1'
#
loop_
_entity.id
_entity.type
_entity.pdbx_description
1 polymer ?
#
loop_
_entity_poly.entity_id
_entity_poly.type
_entity_poly.pdbx_seq_one_letter_code
_entity_poly.pdbx_strand_id
1 'polypeptide(L)'
;EGLEEEPYGLLPLVNLAGKGGPTSTKYVDRLGSYQWLLSEDTSTILVPGMPVESFFWPGGKLPQDHGVIIYDVNHLKVRDGSLDAAIIAAKLLADKKKKPIDFGKYDFITDAVNLQKLFAFCQEAGDGLFRIDCERVGKTCILTRVEASDLMEIAHCTFDQTLKRKMTRPRGAHATGPFYQLVGYQFGSFRIMVRYEVDCADYAAAKCPPVTVDASEQLPEKKKAEENQNIQDPAASGGISKGVRDFLATQCKDIAEDGEAKE
;
A
#
# COMPACT_ATOMS: atom_id res chain seq x y z
N GLU A 1 -7.09 -21.66 0.74
CA GLU A 1 -7.91 -22.37 -0.27
C GLU A 1 -8.24 -21.40 -1.39
N GLY A 2 -7.96 -21.71 -2.66
CA GLY A 2 -8.33 -20.84 -3.79
C GLY A 2 -7.19 -20.21 -4.60
N LEU A 3 -5.93 -20.43 -4.22
CA LEU A 3 -4.77 -20.18 -5.07
C LEU A 3 -4.32 -21.52 -5.66
N GLU A 4 -3.99 -21.54 -6.94
CA GLU A 4 -3.36 -22.71 -7.56
C GLU A 4 -2.01 -22.94 -6.89
N GLU A 5 -1.87 -24.10 -6.23
CA GLU A 5 -0.61 -24.50 -5.57
C GLU A 5 0.40 -25.06 -6.58
N GLU A 6 -0.09 -25.54 -7.73
CA GLU A 6 0.77 -25.97 -8.82
C GLU A 6 1.35 -24.75 -9.54
N PRO A 7 2.68 -24.66 -9.67
CA PRO A 7 3.28 -23.55 -10.39
C PRO A 7 2.91 -23.63 -11.87
N TYR A 8 2.34 -22.56 -12.42
CA TYR A 8 2.13 -22.40 -13.86
C TYR A 8 3.43 -22.60 -14.67
N GLY A 9 4.58 -22.32 -14.04
CA GLY A 9 5.89 -22.60 -14.60
C GLY A 9 7.00 -22.02 -13.75
N LEU A 10 8.23 -22.37 -14.12
CA LEU A 10 9.42 -21.70 -13.61
C LEU A 10 9.80 -20.59 -14.60
N LEU A 11 10.17 -19.42 -14.07
CA LEU A 11 10.73 -18.33 -14.86
C LEU A 11 12.25 -18.25 -14.59
N PRO A 12 13.10 -18.83 -15.46
CA PRO A 12 14.55 -18.72 -15.31
C PRO A 12 15.01 -17.27 -15.37
N LEU A 13 15.92 -16.87 -14.48
CA LEU A 13 16.52 -15.53 -14.48
C LEU A 13 17.23 -15.21 -15.80
N VAL A 14 17.78 -16.21 -16.49
CA VAL A 14 18.37 -16.04 -17.84
C VAL A 14 17.37 -15.52 -18.88
N ASN A 15 16.07 -15.70 -18.65
CA ASN A 15 15.02 -15.17 -19.50
C ASN A 15 14.67 -13.71 -19.19
N LEU A 16 15.21 -13.13 -18.10
CA LEU A 16 15.06 -11.73 -17.71
C LEU A 16 16.10 -10.82 -18.36
N ALA A 17 16.87 -11.30 -19.35
CA ALA A 17 17.69 -10.46 -20.21
C ALA A 17 16.77 -9.50 -20.98
N GLY A 18 16.47 -8.36 -20.35
CA GLY A 18 15.47 -7.41 -20.80
C GLY A 18 15.75 -6.97 -22.23
N LYS A 19 14.87 -7.35 -23.16
CA LYS A 19 14.87 -6.81 -24.52
C LYS A 19 14.23 -5.42 -24.47
N GLY A 20 15.00 -4.41 -24.06
CA GLY A 20 14.50 -3.04 -23.98
C GLY A 20 15.51 -2.07 -23.40
N GLY A 21 15.44 -0.82 -23.84
CA GLY A 21 16.18 0.28 -23.24
C GLY A 21 15.60 0.70 -21.87
N PRO A 22 16.24 1.66 -21.19
CA PRO A 22 15.77 2.14 -19.89
C PRO A 22 14.32 2.62 -19.96
N THR A 23 13.51 2.19 -18.99
CA THR A 23 12.12 2.60 -18.84
C THR A 23 12.00 3.60 -17.69
N SER A 24 11.24 4.67 -17.90
CA SER A 24 10.95 5.67 -16.86
C SER A 24 9.48 5.66 -16.46
N THR A 25 9.20 6.17 -15.26
CA THR A 25 7.84 6.43 -14.81
C THR A 25 7.27 7.67 -15.51
N LYS A 26 6.01 7.58 -15.93
CA LYS A 26 5.27 8.67 -16.60
C LYS A 26 3.90 8.84 -15.95
N TYR A 27 3.29 10.02 -16.13
CA TYR A 27 1.92 10.31 -15.70
C TYR A 27 1.65 9.97 -14.22
N VAL A 28 2.52 10.46 -13.34
CA VAL A 28 2.44 10.20 -11.91
C VAL A 28 1.34 11.07 -11.29
N ASP A 29 0.33 10.42 -10.71
CA ASP A 29 -0.78 11.05 -10.01
C ASP A 29 -0.83 10.60 -8.55
N ARG A 30 -1.03 11.55 -7.64
CA ARG A 30 -1.33 11.26 -6.23
C ARG A 30 -2.82 10.99 -6.09
N LEU A 31 -3.18 9.74 -5.81
CA LEU A 31 -4.56 9.26 -5.77
C LEU A 31 -5.20 9.53 -4.41
N GLY A 32 -4.42 9.38 -3.34
CA GLY A 32 -4.92 9.54 -1.98
C GLY A 32 -3.90 9.15 -0.93
N SER A 33 -4.33 9.18 0.33
CA SER A 33 -3.56 8.71 1.47
C SER A 33 -4.48 8.24 2.57
N TYR A 34 -3.95 7.40 3.45
CA TYR A 34 -4.59 7.00 4.68
C TYR A 34 -3.57 6.78 5.78
N GLN A 35 -4.04 6.69 7.02
CA GLN A 35 -3.18 6.41 8.17
C GLN A 35 -3.92 5.50 9.14
N TRP A 36 -3.24 4.48 9.68
CA TRP A 36 -3.84 3.61 10.68
C TRP A 36 -3.92 4.30 12.05
N LEU A 37 -5.04 4.12 12.74
CA LEU A 37 -5.17 4.46 14.16
C LEU A 37 -4.83 3.23 14.99
N LEU A 38 -3.59 3.13 15.46
CA LEU A 38 -3.12 1.96 16.23
C LEU A 38 -3.63 1.92 17.67
N SER A 39 -4.09 3.06 18.18
CA SER A 39 -4.74 3.17 19.49
C SER A 39 -6.15 2.57 19.55
N GLU A 40 -6.69 2.12 18.42
CA GLU A 40 -8.04 1.60 18.30
C GLU A 40 -8.00 0.07 18.12
N ASP A 41 -8.87 -0.62 18.87
CA ASP A 41 -9.07 -2.07 18.74
C ASP A 41 -9.72 -2.43 17.41
N THR A 42 -10.61 -1.56 16.92
CA THR A 42 -11.24 -1.70 15.61
C THR A 42 -10.29 -1.20 14.51
N SER A 43 -10.18 -1.97 13.42
CA SER A 43 -9.37 -1.61 12.24
C SER A 43 -9.88 -0.32 11.59
N THR A 44 -9.30 0.80 12.03
CA THR A 44 -9.73 2.16 11.67
C THR A 44 -8.61 2.91 10.98
N ILE A 45 -8.94 3.55 9.86
CA ILE A 45 -8.05 4.43 9.12
C ILE A 45 -8.57 5.87 9.12
N LEU A 46 -7.65 6.83 9.14
CA LEU A 46 -7.91 8.24 8.87
C LEU A 46 -7.73 8.52 7.38
N VAL A 47 -8.71 9.18 6.74
CA VAL A 47 -8.70 9.51 5.31
C VAL A 47 -9.10 10.99 5.08
N PRO A 48 -8.23 11.83 4.48
CA PRO A 48 -6.82 11.55 4.18
C PRO A 48 -6.02 11.38 5.47
N GLY A 49 -4.95 10.59 5.42
CA GLY A 49 -4.03 10.48 6.56
C GLY A 49 -3.28 11.79 6.84
N MET A 50 -2.61 11.87 7.99
CA MET A 50 -1.80 13.03 8.38
C MET A 50 -0.40 12.56 8.81
N PRO A 51 0.60 12.58 7.90
CA PRO A 51 1.93 12.11 8.23
C PRO A 51 2.57 13.00 9.30
N VAL A 52 3.46 12.42 10.10
CA VAL A 52 4.27 13.19 11.05
C VAL A 52 5.14 14.21 10.31
N GLU A 53 5.42 15.32 10.96
CA GLU A 53 6.25 16.37 10.38
C GLU A 53 7.72 16.05 10.56
N SER A 54 8.49 16.13 9.49
CA SER A 54 9.94 16.08 9.56
C SER A 54 10.50 17.37 10.16
N PHE A 55 11.56 17.25 10.95
CA PHE A 55 12.33 18.40 11.39
C PHE A 55 13.82 18.08 11.45
N PHE A 56 14.64 19.13 11.37
CA PHE A 56 16.09 18.97 11.39
C PHE A 56 16.59 18.62 12.79
N TRP A 57 17.38 17.55 12.89
CA TRP A 57 18.14 17.18 14.08
C TRP A 57 19.64 17.31 13.81
N PRO A 58 20.41 18.11 14.58
CA PRO A 58 21.83 18.37 14.32
C PRO A 58 22.77 17.17 14.61
N GLY A 59 22.22 16.01 14.96
CA GLY A 59 22.98 14.79 15.27
C GLY A 59 23.24 14.59 16.77
N GLY A 60 23.85 13.43 17.09
CA GLY A 60 24.11 12.97 18.45
C GLY A 60 24.09 11.44 18.53
N LYS A 61 24.19 10.90 19.75
CA LYS A 61 24.07 9.46 19.99
C LYS A 61 22.59 9.07 20.03
N LEU A 62 22.23 7.99 19.33
CA LEU A 62 20.91 7.36 19.39
C LEU A 62 21.01 6.05 20.19
N PRO A 63 20.04 5.74 21.06
CA PRO A 63 19.89 4.37 21.54
C PRO A 63 19.62 3.43 20.37
N GLN A 64 20.20 2.23 20.43
CA GLN A 64 19.91 1.16 19.47
C GLN A 64 18.44 0.73 19.63
N ASP A 65 17.78 0.46 18.51
CA ASP A 65 16.44 -0.10 18.52
C ASP A 65 16.46 -1.53 19.08
N HIS A 66 15.36 -1.90 19.74
CA HIS A 66 15.16 -3.22 20.34
C HIS A 66 13.66 -3.54 20.39
N GLY A 67 13.33 -4.81 20.58
CA GLY A 67 11.95 -5.29 20.72
C GLY A 67 11.35 -5.75 19.40
N VAL A 68 10.02 -5.71 19.34
CA VAL A 68 9.22 -6.19 18.20
C VAL A 68 8.59 -5.00 17.48
N ILE A 69 8.69 -4.99 16.15
CA ILE A 69 8.04 -4.00 15.29
C ILE A 69 6.94 -4.64 14.45
N ILE A 70 5.97 -3.84 14.05
CA ILE A 70 4.97 -4.24 13.06
C ILE A 70 5.61 -4.11 11.68
N TYR A 71 5.71 -5.23 10.97
CA TYR A 71 6.27 -5.34 9.63
C TYR A 71 5.21 -5.21 8.53
N ASP A 72 4.02 -5.78 8.77
CA ASP A 72 2.86 -5.56 7.91
C ASP A 72 1.60 -5.21 8.70
N VAL A 73 1.41 -3.91 8.93
CA VAL A 73 0.22 -3.39 9.62
C VAL A 73 -1.07 -3.64 8.83
N ASN A 74 -1.00 -3.67 7.50
CA ASN A 74 -2.22 -3.76 6.69
C ASN A 74 -2.78 -5.18 6.76
N HIS A 75 -1.91 -6.19 6.63
CA HIS A 75 -2.28 -7.58 6.85
C HIS A 75 -2.60 -7.87 8.33
N LEU A 76 -1.86 -7.28 9.28
CA LEU A 76 -2.17 -7.41 10.72
C LEU A 76 -3.57 -6.90 11.07
N LYS A 77 -3.98 -5.75 10.52
CA LYS A 77 -5.29 -5.13 10.79
C LYS A 77 -6.41 -5.74 9.95
N VAL A 78 -6.10 -6.17 8.73
CA VAL A 78 -7.05 -6.75 7.77
C VAL A 78 -6.37 -7.88 7.02
N ARG A 79 -6.46 -9.09 7.58
CA ARG A 79 -5.77 -10.29 7.07
C ARG A 79 -6.15 -10.61 5.63
N ASP A 80 -7.45 -10.73 5.35
CA ASP A 80 -7.98 -11.14 4.05
C ASP A 80 -8.32 -9.94 3.14
N GLY A 81 -7.59 -8.84 3.31
CA GLY A 81 -7.88 -7.58 2.61
C GLY A 81 -6.80 -6.53 2.84
N SER A 82 -5.53 -6.92 2.78
CA SER A 82 -4.43 -6.00 3.11
C SER A 82 -4.38 -4.80 2.16
N LEU A 83 -4.95 -4.87 0.95
CA LEU A 83 -5.07 -3.75 0.01
C LEU A 83 -6.38 -2.95 0.11
N ASP A 84 -7.34 -3.38 0.94
CA ASP A 84 -8.66 -2.73 1.06
C ASP A 84 -8.54 -1.26 1.45
N ALA A 85 -7.71 -0.96 2.45
CA ALA A 85 -7.49 0.40 2.92
C ALA A 85 -7.01 1.34 1.80
N ALA A 86 -6.19 0.82 0.86
CA ALA A 86 -5.74 1.58 -0.30
C ALA A 86 -6.90 1.88 -1.26
N ILE A 87 -7.70 0.88 -1.60
CA ILE A 87 -8.80 1.02 -2.57
C ILE A 87 -9.90 1.92 -2.00
N ILE A 88 -10.29 1.70 -0.74
CA ILE A 88 -11.31 2.50 -0.04
C ILE A 88 -10.86 3.95 0.10
N ALA A 89 -9.61 4.20 0.53
CA ALA A 89 -9.11 5.56 0.69
C ALA A 89 -9.04 6.31 -0.65
N ALA A 90 -8.61 5.65 -1.73
CA ALA A 90 -8.61 6.24 -3.07
C ALA A 90 -10.03 6.59 -3.53
N LYS A 91 -11.00 5.68 -3.34
CA LYS A 91 -12.40 5.91 -3.67
C LYS A 91 -12.99 7.11 -2.90
N LEU A 92 -12.90 7.10 -1.57
CA LEU A 92 -13.47 8.17 -0.73
C LEU A 92 -12.91 9.56 -1.07
N LEU A 93 -11.60 9.64 -1.37
CA LEU A 93 -10.98 10.91 -1.75
C LEU A 93 -11.35 11.34 -3.17
N ALA A 94 -11.51 10.41 -4.10
CA ALA A 94 -11.97 10.66 -5.46
C ALA A 94 -13.44 11.15 -5.48
N ASP A 95 -14.30 10.50 -4.72
CA ASP A 95 -15.72 10.85 -4.55
C ASP A 95 -15.87 12.25 -3.94
N LYS A 96 -15.08 12.56 -2.89
CA LYS A 96 -15.04 13.91 -2.28
C LYS A 96 -14.63 14.99 -3.28
N LYS A 97 -13.76 14.67 -4.24
CA LYS A 97 -13.34 15.58 -5.33
C LYS A 97 -14.31 15.61 -6.51
N LYS A 98 -15.43 14.88 -6.45
CA LYS A 98 -16.39 14.70 -7.57
C LYS A 98 -15.71 14.23 -8.87
N LYS A 99 -14.61 13.49 -8.73
CA LYS A 99 -13.88 12.89 -9.84
C LYS A 99 -13.60 11.43 -9.48
N PRO A 100 -14.60 10.55 -9.63
CA PRO A 100 -14.47 9.13 -9.30
C PRO A 100 -13.23 8.54 -9.95
N ILE A 101 -12.53 7.70 -9.21
CA ILE A 101 -11.40 6.96 -9.73
C ILE A 101 -11.92 5.77 -10.54
N ASP A 102 -11.35 5.61 -11.73
CA ASP A 102 -11.51 4.40 -12.55
C ASP A 102 -10.33 3.46 -12.23
N PHE A 103 -10.59 2.42 -11.44
CA PHE A 103 -9.62 1.38 -11.11
C PHE A 103 -9.35 0.47 -12.31
N GLY A 104 -10.32 0.31 -13.22
CA GLY A 104 -10.19 -0.47 -14.44
C GLY A 104 -9.18 0.10 -15.43
N LYS A 105 -8.63 1.29 -15.22
CA LYS A 105 -7.52 1.80 -16.04
C LYS A 105 -6.15 1.25 -15.65
N TYR A 106 -6.01 0.61 -14.48
CA TYR A 106 -4.76 0.07 -14.00
C TYR A 106 -4.63 -1.41 -14.37
N ASP A 107 -3.46 -1.79 -14.85
CA ASP A 107 -3.11 -3.20 -15.10
C ASP A 107 -2.75 -3.87 -13.78
N PHE A 108 -2.10 -3.14 -12.87
CA PHE A 108 -1.66 -3.65 -11.58
C PHE A 108 -2.07 -2.76 -10.41
N ILE A 109 -2.55 -3.37 -9.33
CA ILE A 109 -2.73 -2.73 -8.02
C ILE A 109 -1.85 -3.48 -7.01
N THR A 110 -0.94 -2.78 -6.34
CA THR A 110 0.06 -3.41 -5.46
C THR A 110 0.60 -2.44 -4.41
N ASP A 111 1.62 -2.85 -3.67
CA ASP A 111 2.44 -1.99 -2.82
C ASP A 111 3.90 -1.96 -3.26
N ALA A 112 4.62 -0.95 -2.74
CA ALA A 112 6.02 -0.76 -3.08
C ALA A 112 6.93 -1.87 -2.57
N VAL A 113 6.55 -2.62 -1.54
CA VAL A 113 7.36 -3.73 -1.01
C VAL A 113 7.35 -4.92 -1.98
N ASN A 114 6.20 -5.23 -2.59
CA ASN A 114 6.14 -6.20 -3.69
C ASN A 114 7.03 -5.79 -4.86
N LEU A 115 7.00 -4.51 -5.26
CA LEU A 115 7.86 -4.04 -6.33
C LEU A 115 9.34 -4.13 -5.95
N GLN A 116 9.71 -3.76 -4.72
CA GLN A 116 11.09 -3.90 -4.22
C GLN A 116 11.56 -5.35 -4.25
N LYS A 117 10.72 -6.31 -3.82
CA LYS A 117 11.01 -7.75 -3.90
C LYS A 117 11.23 -8.21 -5.34
N LEU A 118 10.39 -7.78 -6.27
CA LEU A 118 10.56 -8.10 -7.71
C LEU A 118 11.83 -7.47 -8.28
N PHE A 119 12.14 -6.21 -7.96
CA PHE A 119 13.38 -5.55 -8.41
C PHE A 119 14.63 -6.22 -7.84
N ALA A 120 14.63 -6.52 -6.54
CA ALA A 120 15.68 -7.25 -5.85
C ALA A 120 15.92 -8.62 -6.49
N PHE A 121 14.85 -9.38 -6.72
CA PHE A 121 14.91 -10.67 -7.40
C PHE A 121 15.51 -10.57 -8.81
N CYS A 122 15.05 -9.63 -9.62
CA CYS A 122 15.55 -9.43 -10.98
C CYS A 122 17.02 -8.97 -11.03
N GLN A 123 17.52 -8.32 -9.97
CA GLN A 123 18.92 -7.91 -9.85
C GLN A 123 19.80 -8.97 -9.20
N GLU A 124 19.23 -10.12 -8.82
CA GLU A 124 19.91 -11.11 -7.98
C GLU A 124 20.45 -10.48 -6.69
N ALA A 125 19.78 -9.41 -6.22
CA ALA A 125 20.15 -8.63 -5.06
C ALA A 125 19.22 -8.99 -3.90
N GLY A 126 19.52 -10.09 -3.22
CA GLY A 126 18.81 -10.49 -2.00
C GLY A 126 18.91 -11.98 -1.71
N ASP A 127 18.81 -12.31 -0.42
CA ASP A 127 19.13 -13.65 0.09
C ASP A 127 17.85 -14.40 0.55
N GLY A 128 16.68 -13.81 0.30
CA GLY A 128 15.41 -14.20 0.91
C GLY A 128 14.40 -14.76 -0.09
N LEU A 129 13.63 -15.75 0.36
CA LEU A 129 12.40 -16.18 -0.30
C LEU A 129 11.32 -15.11 -0.10
N PHE A 130 10.52 -14.86 -1.12
CA PHE A 130 9.34 -14.02 -1.02
C PHE A 130 8.16 -14.67 -1.73
N ARG A 131 6.95 -14.33 -1.29
CA ARG A 131 5.70 -14.76 -1.90
C ARG A 131 4.84 -13.53 -2.20
N ILE A 132 4.26 -13.52 -3.39
CA ILE A 132 3.29 -12.52 -3.84
C ILE A 132 2.08 -13.29 -4.34
N ASP A 133 0.94 -13.12 -3.68
CA ASP A 133 -0.31 -13.67 -4.15
C ASP A 133 -0.87 -12.77 -5.25
N CYS A 134 -1.23 -13.39 -6.38
CA CYS A 134 -1.75 -12.70 -7.55
C CYS A 134 -3.22 -13.06 -7.73
N GLU A 135 -4.08 -12.06 -7.66
CA GLU A 135 -5.51 -12.19 -7.88
C GLU A 135 -5.93 -11.35 -9.10
N ARG A 136 -6.75 -11.91 -9.99
CA ARG A 136 -7.23 -11.20 -11.18
C ARG A 136 -8.69 -10.79 -11.02
N VAL A 137 -8.98 -9.49 -11.20
CA VAL A 137 -10.34 -8.92 -11.26
C VAL A 137 -10.53 -8.28 -12.63
N GLY A 138 -11.24 -8.97 -13.53
CA GLY A 138 -11.27 -8.66 -14.96
C GLY A 138 -9.86 -8.57 -15.55
N LYS A 139 -9.52 -7.43 -16.17
CA LYS A 139 -8.16 -7.23 -16.71
C LYS A 139 -7.11 -6.77 -15.69
N THR A 140 -7.51 -6.41 -14.47
CA THR A 140 -6.59 -5.86 -13.46
C THR A 140 -6.07 -6.97 -12.56
N CYS A 141 -4.75 -7.04 -12.40
CA CYS A 141 -4.09 -7.94 -11.47
C CYS A 141 -3.78 -7.22 -10.15
N ILE A 142 -4.12 -7.86 -9.05
CA ILE A 142 -3.89 -7.40 -7.69
C ILE A 142 -2.79 -8.27 -7.11
N LEU A 143 -1.69 -7.61 -6.73
CA LEU A 143 -0.51 -8.28 -6.21
C LEU A 143 -0.38 -7.98 -4.72
N THR A 144 -0.53 -9.02 -3.90
CA THR A 144 -0.53 -8.90 -2.44
C THR A 144 0.69 -9.57 -1.86
N ARG A 145 1.42 -8.82 -1.03
CA ARG A 145 2.59 -9.37 -0.35
C ARG A 145 2.14 -10.41 0.67
N VAL A 146 2.90 -11.50 0.77
CA VAL A 146 2.76 -12.47 1.84
C VAL A 146 4.07 -12.50 2.61
N GLU A 147 4.00 -12.09 3.87
CA GLU A 147 5.13 -12.11 4.78
C GLU A 147 5.06 -13.34 5.68
N ALA A 148 6.21 -13.81 6.15
CA ALA A 148 6.26 -14.93 7.10
C ALA A 148 5.63 -14.56 8.46
N SER A 149 5.67 -13.27 8.81
CA SER A 149 5.08 -12.73 10.03
C SER A 149 4.77 -11.25 9.85
N ASP A 150 3.65 -10.81 10.43
CA ASP A 150 3.29 -9.39 10.52
C ASP A 150 4.11 -8.62 11.56
N LEU A 151 4.77 -9.36 12.44
CA LEU A 151 5.62 -8.85 13.51
C LEU A 151 7.05 -9.33 13.30
N MET A 152 8.02 -8.44 13.50
CA MET A 152 9.44 -8.77 13.35
C MET A 152 10.21 -8.37 14.62
N GLU A 153 10.96 -9.32 15.18
CA GLU A 153 11.90 -9.04 16.26
C GLU A 153 13.15 -8.36 15.67
N ILE A 154 13.60 -7.28 16.32
CA ILE A 154 14.84 -6.59 15.96
C ILE A 154 16.02 -7.45 16.44
N ALA A 155 16.49 -8.33 15.56
CA ALA A 155 17.61 -9.23 15.82
C ALA A 155 18.99 -8.68 15.39
N HIS A 156 19.05 -7.46 14.85
CA HIS A 156 20.27 -6.84 14.34
C HIS A 156 20.44 -5.40 14.84
N CYS A 157 21.65 -4.86 14.72
CA CYS A 157 21.93 -3.48 15.09
C CYS A 157 21.25 -2.51 14.12
N THR A 158 20.27 -1.75 14.63
CA THR A 158 19.55 -0.73 13.87
C THR A 158 19.21 0.48 14.75
N PHE A 159 19.02 1.62 14.08
CA PHE A 159 18.67 2.91 14.68
C PHE A 159 17.50 3.56 13.94
N ASP A 160 16.83 2.83 13.05
CA ASP A 160 15.73 3.30 12.20
C ASP A 160 14.60 3.96 12.99
N GLN A 161 14.03 3.24 13.95
CA GLN A 161 12.84 3.69 14.69
C GLN A 161 13.17 4.86 15.60
N THR A 162 14.32 4.79 16.26
CA THR A 162 14.80 5.87 17.13
C THR A 162 15.17 7.11 16.32
N LEU A 163 15.77 6.98 15.14
CA LEU A 163 16.04 8.10 14.25
C LEU A 163 14.75 8.76 13.77
N LYS A 164 13.77 7.96 13.30
CA LYS A 164 12.44 8.44 12.91
C LYS A 164 11.78 9.22 14.04
N ARG A 165 11.72 8.67 15.26
CA ARG A 165 11.19 9.38 16.44
C ARG A 165 11.95 10.66 16.77
N LYS A 166 13.27 10.68 16.54
CA LYS A 166 14.12 11.83 16.84
C LYS A 166 13.96 12.96 15.83
N MET A 167 13.62 12.64 14.58
CA MET A 167 13.52 13.59 13.46
C MET A 167 12.09 13.90 13.03
N THR A 168 11.10 13.42 13.78
CA THR A 168 9.69 13.66 13.48
C THR A 168 8.92 14.16 14.68
N ARG A 169 7.86 14.92 14.43
CA ARG A 169 6.90 15.34 15.46
C ARG A 169 5.46 15.12 14.99
N PRO A 170 4.54 14.72 15.89
CA PRO A 170 3.14 14.62 15.54
C PRO A 170 2.56 15.97 15.08
N ARG A 171 1.69 15.92 14.07
CA ARG A 171 0.86 17.06 13.62
C ARG A 171 -0.56 17.04 14.18
N GLY A 172 -0.90 15.99 14.92
CA GLY A 172 -2.13 15.86 15.69
C GLY A 172 -2.10 14.63 16.59
N ALA A 173 -2.96 14.63 17.62
CA ALA A 173 -3.00 13.61 18.66
C ALA A 173 -3.33 12.21 18.11
N HIS A 174 -3.98 12.15 16.95
CA HIS A 174 -4.50 10.93 16.35
C HIS A 174 -3.57 10.32 15.28
N ALA A 175 -2.39 10.90 15.05
CA ALA A 175 -1.40 10.36 14.12
C ALA A 175 -0.59 9.22 14.79
N THR A 176 -1.27 8.14 15.20
CA THR A 176 -0.70 7.09 16.06
C THR A 176 -0.07 5.92 15.31
N GLY A 177 -0.31 5.81 13.99
CA GLY A 177 0.18 4.71 13.17
C GLY A 177 0.85 5.15 11.86
N PRO A 178 1.34 4.17 11.09
CA PRO A 178 2.00 4.40 9.81
C PRO A 178 1.06 5.08 8.82
N PHE A 179 1.62 6.01 8.06
CA PHE A 179 0.94 6.75 7.00
C PHE A 179 1.27 6.14 5.65
N TYR A 180 0.25 5.93 4.82
CA TYR A 180 0.38 5.40 3.48
C TYR A 180 -0.08 6.42 2.44
N GLN A 181 0.73 6.55 1.39
CA GLN A 181 0.40 7.32 0.20
C GLN A 181 0.05 6.35 -0.95
N LEU A 182 -0.90 6.78 -1.78
CA LEU A 182 -1.35 6.08 -2.97
C LEU A 182 -0.99 6.89 -4.19
N VAL A 183 -0.29 6.26 -5.13
CA VAL A 183 0.08 6.87 -6.42
C VAL A 183 -0.33 5.97 -7.56
N GLY A 184 -0.70 6.58 -8.68
CA GLY A 184 -0.86 5.93 -9.96
C GLY A 184 0.20 6.43 -10.91
N TYR A 185 0.84 5.55 -11.67
CA TYR A 185 1.78 5.95 -12.71
C TYR A 185 1.84 4.93 -13.83
N GLN A 186 2.45 5.31 -14.94
CA GLN A 186 2.77 4.41 -16.04
C GLN A 186 4.25 4.02 -15.97
N PHE A 187 4.54 2.72 -16.05
CA PHE A 187 5.88 2.15 -16.19
C PHE A 187 5.91 1.24 -17.42
N GLY A 188 6.62 1.69 -18.46
CA GLY A 188 6.57 1.04 -19.77
C GLY A 188 5.16 1.15 -20.36
N SER A 189 4.55 0.02 -20.70
CA SER A 189 3.16 -0.07 -21.14
C SER A 189 2.16 -0.22 -19.99
N PHE A 190 2.61 -0.50 -18.77
CA PHE A 190 1.73 -0.81 -17.65
C PHE A 190 1.34 0.43 -16.87
N ARG A 191 0.06 0.55 -16.54
CA ARG A 191 -0.46 1.49 -15.54
C ARG A 191 -0.57 0.77 -14.21
N ILE A 192 0.09 1.33 -13.21
CA ILE A 192 0.25 0.71 -11.90
C ILE A 192 -0.28 1.67 -10.84
N MET A 193 -1.15 1.17 -9.97
CA MET A 193 -1.49 1.82 -8.70
C MET A 193 -0.66 1.18 -7.59
N VAL A 194 0.05 2.03 -6.83
CA VAL A 194 0.97 1.59 -5.78
C VAL A 194 0.66 2.30 -4.47
N ARG A 195 0.54 1.51 -3.41
CA ARG A 195 0.62 2.00 -2.03
C ARG A 195 2.06 1.97 -1.52
N TYR A 196 2.48 2.99 -0.79
CA TYR A 196 3.74 2.95 -0.05
C TYR A 196 3.64 3.71 1.27
N GLU A 197 4.43 3.28 2.26
CA GLU A 197 4.56 3.98 3.54
C GLU A 197 5.39 5.25 3.35
N VAL A 198 5.02 6.32 4.05
CA VAL A 198 5.81 7.55 4.11
C VAL A 198 6.19 7.81 5.56
N ASP A 199 7.49 7.90 5.82
CA ASP A 199 8.02 8.11 7.17
C ASP A 199 7.58 9.47 7.76
N CYS A 200 7.61 10.52 6.94
CA CYS A 200 7.28 11.89 7.36
C CYS A 200 7.03 12.83 6.18
N ALA A 201 6.50 14.02 6.46
CA ALA A 201 6.33 15.09 5.48
C ALA A 201 7.09 16.35 5.88
N ASP A 202 7.69 17.01 4.88
CA ASP A 202 8.27 18.34 5.01
C ASP A 202 7.18 19.41 4.83
N TYR A 203 6.54 19.77 5.93
CA TYR A 203 5.52 20.79 5.95
C TYR A 203 6.08 22.21 5.81
N ALA A 204 7.37 22.42 6.11
CA ALA A 204 8.02 23.71 5.91
C ALA A 204 8.17 24.00 4.42
N ALA A 205 8.64 23.02 3.64
CA ALA A 205 8.68 23.10 2.18
C ALA A 205 7.28 23.31 1.57
N ALA A 206 6.25 22.69 2.16
CA ALA A 206 4.86 22.86 1.75
C ALA A 206 4.21 24.18 2.21
N LYS A 207 4.94 25.01 2.98
CA LYS A 207 4.44 26.27 3.58
C LYS A 207 3.18 26.08 4.43
N CYS A 208 3.03 24.92 5.07
CA CYS A 208 1.91 24.63 5.94
C CYS A 208 2.17 25.20 7.35
N PRO A 209 1.24 25.99 7.93
CA PRO A 209 1.42 26.55 9.25
C PRO A 209 1.61 25.44 10.30
N PRO A 210 2.38 25.68 11.37
CA PRO A 210 2.46 24.75 12.50
C PRO A 210 1.08 24.52 13.09
N VAL A 211 0.79 23.28 13.49
CA VAL A 211 -0.44 22.92 14.18
C VAL A 211 -0.07 22.59 15.63
N THR A 212 -0.76 23.20 16.59
CA THR A 212 -0.69 22.73 17.98
C THR A 212 -1.44 21.41 18.07
N VAL A 213 -0.77 20.36 18.57
CA VAL A 213 -1.33 19.00 18.67
C VAL A 213 -2.66 19.00 19.42
N ASP A 214 -2.80 19.87 20.43
CA ASP A 214 -4.01 20.04 21.25
C ASP A 214 -5.20 20.64 20.49
N ALA A 215 -4.99 21.24 19.31
CA ALA A 215 -6.09 21.75 18.48
C ALA A 215 -6.73 20.66 17.60
N SER A 216 -6.22 19.43 17.61
CA SER A 216 -6.71 18.32 16.78
C SER A 216 -7.65 17.34 17.52
N GLU A 217 -8.27 17.75 18.62
CA GLU A 217 -8.95 16.81 19.53
C GLU A 217 -10.18 16.12 18.91
N GLN A 218 -10.96 16.82 18.08
CA GLN A 218 -12.19 16.25 17.51
C GLN A 218 -11.93 15.58 16.16
N LEU A 219 -11.89 14.25 16.17
CA LEU A 219 -12.01 13.44 14.96
C LEU A 219 -13.43 13.57 14.37
N PRO A 220 -13.57 13.47 13.04
CA PRO A 220 -14.88 13.33 12.44
C PRO A 220 -15.56 12.04 12.92
N GLU A 221 -16.88 11.99 12.79
CA GLU A 221 -17.65 10.78 13.06
C GLU A 221 -17.09 9.60 12.25
N LYS A 222 -16.86 8.48 12.94
CA LYS A 222 -16.39 7.23 12.31
C LYS A 222 -17.51 6.69 11.42
N LYS A 223 -17.17 6.40 10.16
CA LYS A 223 -18.11 5.80 9.19
C LYS A 223 -17.55 4.47 8.70
N LYS A 224 -18.42 3.47 8.57
CA LYS A 224 -18.09 2.22 7.90
C LYS A 224 -18.19 2.45 6.39
N ALA A 225 -17.16 2.06 5.63
CA ALA A 225 -17.25 2.09 4.18
C ALA A 225 -18.24 1.02 3.68
N GLU A 226 -18.90 1.28 2.56
CA GLU A 226 -19.89 0.36 1.98
C GLU A 226 -19.23 -0.96 1.58
N GLU A 227 -17.98 -0.88 1.13
CA GLU A 227 -17.14 -1.99 0.69
C GLU A 227 -16.61 -2.84 1.85
N ASN A 228 -16.82 -2.42 3.12
CA ASN A 228 -16.40 -3.18 4.30
C ASN A 228 -17.32 -4.38 4.62
N GLN A 229 -18.22 -4.76 3.72
CA GLN A 229 -19.01 -5.98 3.90
C GLN A 229 -18.07 -7.19 3.80
N ASN A 230 -18.02 -8.00 4.86
CA ASN A 230 -17.30 -9.27 4.89
C ASN A 230 -15.75 -9.17 4.85
N ILE A 231 -15.17 -8.12 5.45
CA ILE A 231 -13.72 -7.99 5.65
C ILE A 231 -13.09 -9.18 6.42
N GLN A 232 -13.90 -9.87 7.24
CA GLN A 232 -13.49 -11.04 8.02
C GLN A 232 -14.27 -12.29 7.62
N ASP A 233 -14.58 -12.46 6.33
CA ASP A 233 -15.13 -13.73 5.86
C ASP A 233 -14.04 -14.81 5.96
N PRO A 234 -14.16 -15.81 6.85
CA PRO A 234 -13.15 -16.85 7.00
C PRO A 234 -12.98 -17.70 5.73
N ALA A 235 -13.94 -17.63 4.80
CA ALA A 235 -13.89 -18.28 3.50
C ALA A 235 -13.29 -17.39 2.39
N ALA A 236 -13.06 -16.09 2.66
CA ALA A 236 -12.39 -15.22 1.70
C ALA A 236 -10.89 -15.47 1.75
N SER A 237 -10.37 -16.03 0.66
CA SER A 237 -8.96 -16.03 0.35
C SER A 237 -8.71 -14.98 -0.74
N GLY A 238 -7.71 -14.13 -0.54
CA GLY A 238 -7.35 -13.12 -1.55
C GLY A 238 -6.62 -11.91 -0.98
N GLY A 239 -6.16 -11.07 -1.90
CA GLY A 239 -5.45 -9.83 -1.58
C GLY A 239 -6.36 -8.69 -1.09
N ILE A 240 -7.65 -8.87 -1.31
CA ILE A 240 -8.72 -7.92 -1.07
C ILE A 240 -9.95 -8.66 -0.52
N SER A 241 -10.75 -7.98 0.29
CA SER A 241 -11.99 -8.56 0.79
C SER A 241 -13.03 -8.71 -0.31
N LYS A 242 -14.05 -9.55 -0.05
CA LYS A 242 -15.17 -9.76 -0.98
C LYS A 242 -15.85 -8.45 -1.38
N GLY A 243 -16.12 -7.54 -0.43
CA GLY A 243 -16.78 -6.27 -0.74
C GLY A 243 -15.95 -5.38 -1.67
N VAL A 244 -14.63 -5.36 -1.48
CA VAL A 244 -13.71 -4.65 -2.37
C VAL A 244 -13.61 -5.33 -3.74
N ARG A 245 -13.60 -6.67 -3.78
CA ARG A 245 -13.60 -7.46 -5.02
C ARG A 245 -14.85 -7.19 -5.85
N ASP A 246 -16.03 -7.25 -5.22
CA ASP A 246 -17.31 -7.00 -5.87
C ASP A 246 -17.36 -5.57 -6.42
N PHE A 247 -16.87 -4.58 -5.65
CA PHE A 247 -16.73 -3.21 -6.11
C PHE A 247 -15.81 -3.10 -7.33
N LEU A 248 -14.60 -3.68 -7.27
CA LEU A 248 -13.66 -3.64 -8.39
C LEU A 248 -14.21 -4.33 -9.64
N ALA A 249 -14.96 -5.43 -9.50
CA ALA A 249 -15.60 -6.12 -10.62
C ALA A 249 -16.62 -5.23 -11.38
N THR A 250 -17.17 -4.19 -10.74
CA THR A 250 -18.03 -3.22 -11.43
C THR A 250 -17.26 -2.32 -12.41
N GLN A 251 -15.95 -2.16 -12.22
CA GLN A 251 -15.09 -1.27 -13.00
C GLN A 251 -14.11 -2.03 -13.90
N CYS A 252 -13.44 -3.05 -13.34
CA CYS A 252 -12.43 -3.85 -14.02
C CYS A 252 -13.12 -4.94 -14.85
N LYS A 253 -13.59 -4.57 -16.04
CA LYS A 253 -14.17 -5.52 -16.99
C LYS A 253 -13.06 -6.18 -17.82
N ASP A 254 -13.26 -7.45 -18.16
CA ASP A 254 -12.46 -8.08 -19.21
C ASP A 254 -12.68 -7.32 -20.52
N ILE A 255 -11.62 -7.23 -21.33
CA ILE A 255 -11.78 -6.80 -22.72
C ILE A 255 -12.56 -7.93 -23.38
N ALA A 256 -13.76 -7.66 -23.89
CA ALA A 256 -14.46 -8.64 -24.71
C ALA A 256 -13.49 -9.08 -25.79
N GLU A 257 -13.25 -10.38 -25.93
CA GLU A 257 -12.64 -10.92 -27.14
C GLU A 257 -13.61 -10.58 -28.27
N ASP A 258 -13.42 -9.41 -28.89
CA ASP A 258 -14.07 -9.06 -30.14
C ASP A 258 -13.56 -10.09 -31.16
N GLY A 259 -14.31 -11.19 -31.25
CA GLY A 259 -14.23 -12.14 -32.31
C GLY A 259 -14.57 -11.46 -33.62
N GLU A 260 -13.55 -10.93 -34.28
CA GLU A 260 -13.48 -10.87 -35.73
C GLU A 260 -12.23 -11.62 -36.17
N ALA A 261 -12.38 -12.94 -36.23
CA ALA A 261 -11.68 -13.70 -37.27
C ALA A 261 -12.12 -13.10 -38.61
N LYS A 262 -11.24 -12.29 -39.21
CA LYS A 262 -11.39 -11.90 -40.60
C LYS A 262 -11.06 -13.12 -41.45
N GLU A 263 -12.10 -13.72 -42.03
CA GLU A 263 -12.02 -14.47 -43.29
C GLU A 263 -11.41 -13.61 -44.40
#